data_AF-A0A8B6Y282-F1
#
_entry.id   AF-A0A8B6Y282-F1
#
_cell.length_a   1.000
_cell.length_b   1.000
_cell.length_c   1.000
_cell.angle_alpha   90.00
_cell.angle_beta   90.00
_cell.angle_gamma   90.00
#
_symmetry.space_group_name_H-M   'P 1'
#
loop_
_entity.id
_entity.type
_entity.pdbx_description
1 polymer ?
#
loop_
_entity_poly.entity_id
_entity_poly.type
_entity_poly.pdbx_seq_one_letter_code
_entity_poly.pdbx_strand_id
1 'polypeptide(L)'
;MLAFVNAMGNTVPPVFIFPRVNYKDFMICGAPTGSLGLCNKSGWMASENFLVAMKHFVSHAKPSVEHPVLLLMDNHESHISFETITFAKENSLILLTFPPHCSHRLQPLDVSVFGPFKSCFRLAQNEWLASNPGRIINIYNLPQLACKAYNMSFTIKNVCSGFSKCGIYPLNRQIFGESDFISSSVSDRPLLVEQPEIKQPDNQQSYEINKQVKIVSPESIHPYPKAPPRKDSKKRRKQGKSTIYKKNIFETGKITTQNLKRKIDLKRGKETEIFDAE
;
A
#
# COMPACT_ATOMS: atom_id res chain seq x y z
N MET A 1 -5.83 4.33 8.79
CA MET A 1 -5.37 5.67 9.21
C MET A 1 -4.04 5.91 8.55
N LEU A 2 -3.86 7.06 7.90
CA LEU A 2 -2.56 7.53 7.41
C LEU A 2 -2.06 8.60 8.38
N ALA A 3 -0.77 8.57 8.71
CA ALA A 3 -0.16 9.52 9.63
C ALA A 3 1.13 10.08 9.03
N PHE A 4 1.43 11.34 9.35
CA PHE A 4 2.69 11.98 8.97
C PHE A 4 3.40 12.48 10.22
N VAL A 5 4.71 12.26 10.26
CA VAL A 5 5.59 12.63 11.38
C VAL A 5 6.88 13.20 10.83
N ASN A 6 7.55 14.05 11.60
CA ASN A 6 8.85 14.60 11.23
C ASN A 6 9.94 14.26 12.26
N ALA A 7 11.20 14.49 11.88
CA ALA A 7 12.35 14.16 12.70
C ALA A 7 12.42 14.90 14.04
N MET A 8 11.75 16.05 14.15
CA MET A 8 11.63 16.84 15.39
C MET A 8 10.58 16.27 16.36
N GLY A 9 9.85 15.23 15.97
CA GLY A 9 8.81 14.61 16.79
C GLY A 9 7.42 15.21 16.61
N ASN A 10 7.25 16.17 15.69
CA ASN A 10 5.94 16.74 15.39
C ASN A 10 5.14 15.83 14.48
N THR A 11 3.82 16.02 14.51
CA THR A 11 2.87 15.21 13.77
C THR A 11 1.87 16.08 13.03
N VAL A 12 1.51 15.68 11.81
CA VAL A 12 0.36 16.27 11.11
C VAL A 12 -0.89 15.49 11.52
N PRO A 13 -2.06 16.16 11.69
CA PRO A 13 -3.30 15.49 12.01
C PRO A 13 -3.58 14.32 11.04
N PRO A 14 -3.89 13.12 11.56
CA PRO A 14 -3.98 11.92 10.74
C PRO A 14 -5.22 11.92 9.84
N VAL A 15 -5.15 11.12 8.78
CA VAL A 15 -6.25 10.91 7.82
C VAL A 15 -6.91 9.57 8.10
N PHE A 16 -8.24 9.56 8.19
CA PHE A 16 -9.07 8.37 8.37
C PHE A 16 -9.78 8.02 7.07
N ILE A 17 -9.73 6.74 6.69
CA ILE A 17 -10.38 6.23 5.48
C ILE A 17 -11.44 5.23 5.93
N PHE A 18 -12.70 5.52 5.61
CA PHE A 18 -13.84 4.68 5.99
C PHE A 18 -14.29 3.81 4.81
N PRO A 19 -14.70 2.54 5.05
CA PRO A 19 -15.26 1.64 4.05
C PRO A 19 -16.70 2.04 3.67
N ARG A 20 -16.83 3.21 3.04
CA ARG A 20 -18.09 3.87 2.66
C ARG A 20 -17.92 4.60 1.33
N VAL A 21 -19.04 4.89 0.67
CA VAL A 21 -19.04 5.68 -0.59
C VAL A 21 -19.14 7.16 -0.28
N ASN A 22 -20.05 7.53 0.63
CA ASN A 22 -20.34 8.92 0.96
C ASN A 22 -19.80 9.24 2.36
N TYR A 23 -18.99 10.28 2.43
CA TYR A 23 -18.52 10.84 3.69
C TYR A 23 -19.65 11.59 4.41
N LYS A 24 -19.64 11.55 5.74
CA LYS A 24 -20.51 12.35 6.61
C LYS A 24 -19.70 12.82 7.81
N ASP A 25 -19.91 14.04 8.27
CA ASP A 25 -19.05 14.66 9.29
C ASP A 25 -19.00 13.89 10.62
N PHE A 26 -20.11 13.26 11.02
CA PHE A 26 -20.12 12.44 12.24
C PHE A 26 -19.15 11.25 12.18
N MET A 27 -18.73 10.81 10.98
CA MET A 27 -17.86 9.65 10.82
C MET A 27 -16.49 9.87 11.44
N ILE A 28 -16.00 11.11 11.50
CA ILE A 28 -14.70 11.45 12.10
C ILE A 28 -14.83 12.02 13.53
N CYS A 29 -16.02 11.94 14.12
CA CYS A 29 -16.27 12.47 15.46
C CYS A 29 -15.30 11.84 16.48
N GLY A 30 -14.68 12.69 17.30
CA GLY A 30 -13.72 12.28 18.32
C GLY A 30 -12.31 11.95 17.82
N ALA A 31 -12.03 12.08 16.51
CA ALA A 31 -10.66 11.99 15.98
C ALA A 31 -9.75 13.09 16.57
N PRO A 32 -8.41 12.94 16.45
CA PRO A 32 -7.48 14.04 16.74
C PRO A 32 -7.88 15.32 16.01
N THR A 33 -7.69 16.47 16.67
CA THR A 33 -8.08 17.76 16.11
C THR A 33 -7.37 18.04 14.78
N GLY A 34 -8.13 18.48 13.79
CA GLY A 34 -7.63 18.71 12.43
C GLY A 34 -7.56 17.45 11.57
N SER A 35 -7.98 16.27 12.05
CA SER A 35 -8.00 15.06 11.24
C SER A 35 -8.92 15.17 10.02
N LEU A 36 -8.48 14.57 8.92
CA LEU A 36 -9.23 14.51 7.66
C LEU A 36 -9.96 13.17 7.53
N GLY A 37 -11.23 13.20 7.14
CA GLY A 37 -12.03 12.01 6.88
C GLY A 37 -12.25 11.80 5.39
N LEU A 38 -11.94 10.61 4.91
CA LEU A 38 -12.10 10.19 3.52
C LEU A 38 -12.89 8.89 3.45
N CYS A 39 -13.43 8.59 2.28
CA CYS A 39 -14.26 7.41 2.05
C CYS A 39 -13.80 6.67 0.79
N ASN A 40 -13.81 5.35 0.86
CA ASN A 40 -13.72 4.46 -0.31
C ASN A 40 -14.53 3.19 -0.01
N LYS A 41 -15.17 2.60 -1.01
CA LYS A 41 -15.88 1.30 -0.89
C LYS A 41 -15.06 0.23 -0.16
N SER A 42 -13.77 0.15 -0.44
CA SER A 42 -12.89 -0.89 0.10
C SER A 42 -12.36 -0.57 1.51
N GLY A 43 -12.39 0.71 1.90
CA GLY A 43 -11.73 1.21 3.12
C GLY A 43 -10.19 1.28 3.02
N TRP A 44 -9.61 0.86 1.90
CA TRP A 44 -8.17 0.96 1.63
C TRP A 44 -7.82 2.32 1.01
N MET A 45 -6.53 2.65 1.06
CA MET A 45 -6.00 3.82 0.34
C MET A 45 -6.14 3.60 -1.17
N ALA A 46 -6.55 4.66 -1.87
CA ALA A 46 -6.62 4.72 -3.32
C ALA A 46 -5.96 6.03 -3.78
N SER A 47 -5.48 6.08 -5.02
CA SER A 47 -4.69 7.21 -5.54
C SER A 47 -5.41 8.55 -5.42
N GLU A 48 -6.72 8.58 -5.69
CA GLU A 48 -7.55 9.78 -5.51
C GLU A 48 -7.58 10.28 -4.06
N ASN A 49 -7.76 9.37 -3.10
CA ASN A 49 -7.75 9.69 -1.68
C ASN A 49 -6.36 10.10 -1.20
N PHE A 50 -5.31 9.50 -1.76
CA PHE A 50 -3.93 9.85 -1.43
C PHE A 50 -3.60 11.28 -1.88
N LEU A 51 -4.03 11.70 -3.07
CA LEU A 51 -3.88 13.08 -3.52
C LEU A 51 -4.56 14.08 -2.55
N VAL A 52 -5.76 13.76 -2.05
CA VAL A 52 -6.42 14.60 -1.04
C VAL A 52 -5.65 14.61 0.29
N ALA A 53 -5.10 13.46 0.71
CA ALA A 53 -4.23 13.40 1.87
C ALA A 53 -2.93 14.21 1.70
N MET A 54 -2.37 14.28 0.49
CA MET A 54 -1.20 15.11 0.17
C MET A 54 -1.54 16.61 0.23
N LYS A 55 -2.71 17.02 -0.25
CA LYS A 55 -3.19 18.41 -0.09
C LYS A 55 -3.34 18.79 1.39
N HIS A 56 -3.87 17.87 2.20
CA HIS A 56 -3.96 18.02 3.65
C HIS A 56 -2.58 18.11 4.30
N PHE A 57 -1.61 17.31 3.85
CA PHE A 57 -0.24 17.41 4.32
C PHE A 57 0.38 18.78 3.99
N VAL A 58 0.26 19.25 2.74
CA VAL A 58 0.79 20.56 2.30
C VAL A 58 0.19 21.72 3.08
N SER A 59 -1.11 21.68 3.38
CA SER A 59 -1.76 22.77 4.13
C SER A 59 -1.22 22.93 5.57
N HIS A 60 -0.70 21.84 6.15
CA HIS A 60 -0.13 21.83 7.49
C HIS A 60 1.39 22.03 7.48
N ALA A 61 2.11 21.34 6.59
CA ALA A 61 3.57 21.40 6.50
C ALA A 61 4.07 22.69 5.84
N LYS A 62 3.26 23.32 4.99
CA LYS A 62 3.54 24.57 4.27
C LYS A 62 4.94 24.60 3.62
N PRO A 63 5.28 23.60 2.79
CA PRO A 63 6.53 23.60 2.03
C PRO A 63 6.61 24.85 1.12
N SER A 64 7.82 25.36 0.91
CA SER A 64 8.09 26.45 -0.03
C SER A 64 9.36 26.18 -0.84
N VAL A 65 9.66 27.01 -1.83
CA VAL A 65 10.90 26.89 -2.63
C VAL A 65 12.14 27.07 -1.74
N GLU A 66 12.05 27.97 -0.76
CA GLU A 66 13.11 28.24 0.21
C GLU A 66 13.23 27.15 1.27
N HIS A 67 12.10 26.50 1.60
CA HIS A 67 12.02 25.44 2.61
C HIS A 67 11.32 24.21 2.04
N PRO A 68 11.99 23.47 1.13
CA PRO A 68 11.42 22.25 0.55
C PRO A 68 11.31 21.16 1.62
N VAL A 69 10.32 20.27 1.47
CA VAL A 69 10.10 19.16 2.39
C VAL A 69 10.38 17.83 1.69
N LEU A 70 11.29 17.04 2.27
CA LEU A 70 11.52 15.65 1.88
C LEU A 70 10.48 14.75 2.55
N LEU A 71 9.63 14.11 1.75
CA LEU A 71 8.63 13.16 2.21
C LEU A 71 9.07 11.73 1.90
N LEU A 72 9.29 10.96 2.95
CA LEU A 72 9.65 9.54 2.89
C LEU A 72 8.39 8.68 2.99
N MET A 73 8.20 7.76 2.05
CA MET A 73 7.02 6.88 2.03
C MET A 73 7.33 5.48 1.49
N ASP A 74 6.41 4.54 1.68
CA ASP A 74 6.52 3.22 1.05
C ASP A 74 6.22 3.29 -0.46
N ASN A 75 6.64 2.24 -1.18
CA ASN A 75 6.43 2.12 -2.62
C ASN A 75 5.10 1.41 -2.96
N HIS A 76 4.00 1.81 -2.32
CA HIS A 76 2.67 1.25 -2.59
C HIS A 76 2.03 1.91 -3.83
N GLU A 77 1.35 1.13 -4.68
CA GLU A 77 0.78 1.61 -5.95
C GLU A 77 -0.18 2.80 -5.77
N SER A 78 -0.93 2.84 -4.67
CA SER A 78 -1.84 3.97 -4.39
C SER A 78 -1.14 5.30 -4.15
N HIS A 79 0.16 5.30 -3.87
CA HIS A 79 0.93 6.54 -3.63
C HIS A 79 1.51 7.11 -4.93
N ILE A 80 1.53 6.31 -5.99
CA ILE A 80 2.27 6.59 -7.21
C ILE A 80 1.25 6.87 -8.32
N SER A 81 0.77 8.11 -8.36
CA SER A 81 -0.07 8.61 -9.46
C SER A 81 0.58 9.84 -10.10
N PHE A 82 0.34 10.03 -11.39
CA PHE A 82 0.87 11.17 -12.12
C PHE A 82 0.45 12.50 -11.48
N GLU A 83 -0.82 12.60 -11.07
CA GLU A 83 -1.39 13.77 -10.41
C GLU A 83 -0.73 14.04 -9.06
N THR A 84 -0.46 12.99 -8.27
CA THR A 84 0.19 13.09 -6.97
C THR A 84 1.63 13.58 -7.10
N ILE A 85 2.39 13.01 -8.05
CA ILE A 85 3.78 13.39 -8.29
C ILE A 85 3.88 14.83 -8.83
N THR A 86 2.98 15.19 -9.75
CA THR A 86 2.90 16.56 -10.30
C THR A 86 2.58 17.56 -9.20
N PHE A 87 1.55 17.27 -8.39
CA PHE A 87 1.17 18.10 -7.24
C PHE A 87 2.33 18.26 -6.24
N ALA A 88 3.05 17.18 -5.92
CA ALA A 88 4.19 17.23 -5.02
C ALA A 88 5.30 18.16 -5.56
N LYS A 89 5.64 18.03 -6.84
CA LYS A 89 6.64 18.87 -7.50
C LYS A 89 6.26 20.34 -7.50
N GLU A 90 4.99 20.65 -7.78
CA GLU A 90 4.47 22.03 -7.78
C GLU A 90 4.44 22.67 -6.38
N ASN A 91 4.42 21.88 -5.32
CA ASN A 91 4.35 22.34 -3.92
C ASN A 91 5.66 22.11 -3.15
N SER A 92 6.81 22.11 -3.83
CA SER A 92 8.13 21.95 -3.20
C SER A 92 8.27 20.72 -2.28
N LEU A 93 7.58 19.64 -2.64
CA LEU A 93 7.71 18.34 -1.99
C LEU A 93 8.63 17.43 -2.81
N ILE A 94 9.68 16.93 -2.15
CA ILE A 94 10.57 15.93 -2.71
C ILE A 94 10.10 14.58 -2.21
N LEU A 95 9.60 13.72 -3.11
CA LEU A 95 9.15 12.38 -2.76
C LEU A 95 10.32 11.40 -2.86
N LEU A 96 10.54 10.63 -1.80
CA LEU A 96 11.50 9.52 -1.80
C LEU A 96 10.82 8.26 -1.26
N THR A 97 10.80 7.21 -2.08
CA THR A 97 10.22 5.93 -1.71
C THR A 97 11.27 4.98 -1.14
N PHE A 98 10.89 4.18 -0.15
CA PHE A 98 11.75 3.13 0.37
C PHE A 98 11.83 1.94 -0.60
N PRO A 99 12.98 1.23 -0.64
CA PRO A 99 13.06 -0.06 -1.32
C PRO A 99 12.00 -1.04 -0.80
N PRO A 100 11.52 -1.96 -1.65
CA PRO A 100 10.53 -2.96 -1.24
C PRO A 100 11.04 -3.80 -0.07
N HIS A 101 10.12 -4.20 0.81
CA HIS A 101 10.39 -5.04 1.99
C HIS A 101 11.30 -4.42 3.06
N CYS A 102 11.62 -3.13 2.98
CA CYS A 102 12.47 -2.45 3.98
C CYS A 102 11.72 -1.65 5.05
N SER A 103 10.38 -1.67 5.09
CA SER A 103 9.60 -0.85 6.06
C SER A 103 10.00 -1.10 7.52
N HIS A 104 10.23 -2.35 7.90
CA HIS A 104 10.63 -2.73 9.26
C HIS A 104 12.01 -2.19 9.70
N ARG A 105 12.78 -1.59 8.78
CA ARG A 105 14.09 -0.98 9.05
C ARG A 105 14.14 0.51 8.76
N LEU A 106 13.52 0.94 7.65
CA LEU A 106 13.65 2.31 7.16
C LEU A 106 12.45 3.20 7.51
N GLN A 107 11.27 2.64 7.79
CA GLN A 107 10.06 3.42 8.00
C GLN A 107 9.88 3.77 9.49
N PRO A 108 10.10 5.03 9.91
CA PRO A 108 10.13 5.40 11.35
C PRO A 108 8.84 5.05 12.10
N LEU A 109 7.70 5.21 11.40
CA LEU A 109 6.39 4.90 11.92
C LEU A 109 6.24 3.41 12.27
N ASP A 110 6.71 2.51 11.41
CA ASP A 110 6.64 1.07 11.66
C ASP A 110 7.63 0.63 12.75
N VAL A 111 8.84 1.20 12.74
CA VAL A 111 9.91 0.84 13.67
C VAL A 111 9.57 1.21 15.13
N SER A 112 8.86 2.31 15.37
CA SER A 112 8.75 2.87 16.72
C SER A 112 7.37 3.34 17.16
N VAL A 113 6.46 3.68 16.23
CA VAL A 113 5.20 4.35 16.57
C VAL A 113 4.01 3.40 16.50
N PHE A 114 3.91 2.60 15.43
CA PHE A 114 2.73 1.77 15.19
C PHE A 114 2.64 0.55 16.12
N GLY A 115 3.76 0.04 16.64
CA GLY A 115 3.75 -0.99 17.68
C GLY A 115 3.06 -0.50 18.97
N PRO A 116 3.54 0.59 19.59
CA PRO A 116 2.87 1.22 20.71
C PRO A 116 1.43 1.64 20.39
N PHE A 117 1.17 2.25 19.22
CA PHE A 117 -0.19 2.65 18.81
C PHE A 117 -1.17 1.48 18.84
N LYS A 118 -0.81 0.33 18.25
CA LYS A 118 -1.67 -0.88 18.25
C LYS A 118 -1.95 -1.38 19.67
N SER A 119 -0.98 -1.25 20.57
CA SER A 119 -1.13 -1.65 21.97
C SER A 119 -2.07 -0.71 22.73
N CYS A 120 -1.85 0.61 22.62
CA CYS A 120 -2.71 1.63 23.21
C CYS A 120 -4.13 1.61 22.62
N PHE A 121 -4.27 1.31 21.33
CA PHE A 121 -5.57 1.18 20.67
C PHE A 121 -6.36 -0.01 21.21
N ARG A 122 -5.70 -1.16 21.41
CA ARG A 122 -6.32 -2.33 22.05
C ARG A 122 -6.77 -2.03 23.47
N LEU A 123 -5.97 -1.29 24.24
CA LEU A 123 -6.35 -0.85 25.57
C LEU A 123 -7.59 0.04 25.53
N ALA A 124 -7.61 1.05 24.65
CA ALA A 124 -8.76 1.93 24.48
C ALA A 124 -10.03 1.17 24.06
N GLN A 125 -9.91 0.15 23.22
CA GLN A 125 -11.03 -0.74 22.85
C GLN A 125 -11.55 -1.52 24.06
N ASN A 126 -10.66 -2.11 24.86
CA ASN A 126 -11.04 -2.88 26.05
C ASN A 126 -11.74 -2.00 27.11
N GLU A 127 -11.21 -0.81 27.38
CA GLU A 127 -11.84 0.17 28.29
C GLU A 127 -13.24 0.58 27.81
N TRP A 128 -13.38 0.81 26.49
CA TRP A 128 -14.67 1.17 25.92
C TRP A 128 -15.69 0.04 26.07
N LEU A 129 -15.30 -1.20 25.81
CA LEU A 129 -16.16 -2.37 25.99
C LEU A 129 -16.57 -2.59 27.45
N ALA A 130 -15.63 -2.43 28.38
CA ALA A 130 -15.92 -2.53 29.81
C ALA A 130 -16.90 -1.44 30.29
N SER A 131 -16.77 -0.23 29.74
CA SER A 131 -17.63 0.92 30.08
C SER A 131 -18.99 0.90 29.35
N ASN A 132 -19.15 0.05 28.33
CA ASN A 132 -20.37 -0.03 27.53
C ASN A 132 -20.86 -1.49 27.40
N PRO A 133 -21.32 -2.12 28.50
CA PRO A 133 -21.81 -3.50 28.48
C PRO A 133 -22.91 -3.71 27.42
N GLY A 134 -22.79 -4.79 26.65
CA GLY A 134 -23.77 -5.17 25.63
C GLY A 134 -23.70 -4.37 24.32
N ARG A 135 -22.76 -3.43 24.17
CA ARG A 135 -22.55 -2.69 22.92
C ARG A 135 -21.34 -3.22 22.16
N ILE A 136 -21.40 -3.13 20.83
CA ILE A 136 -20.28 -3.45 19.93
C ILE A 136 -19.61 -2.17 19.44
N ILE A 137 -18.29 -2.23 19.24
CA ILE A 137 -17.53 -1.13 18.61
C ILE A 137 -17.89 -1.08 17.14
N ASN A 138 -18.38 0.05 16.67
CA ASN A 138 -18.64 0.30 15.25
C ASN A 138 -17.51 1.14 14.61
N ILE A 139 -17.53 1.24 13.27
CA ILE A 139 -16.51 1.99 12.52
C ILE A 139 -16.44 3.48 12.87
N TYR A 140 -17.52 4.07 13.38
CA TYR A 140 -17.63 5.48 13.77
C TYR A 140 -17.13 5.73 15.21
N ASN A 141 -16.94 4.67 16.01
CA ASN A 141 -16.24 4.77 17.29
C ASN A 141 -14.71 4.75 17.11
N LEU A 142 -14.22 4.19 15.99
CA LEU A 142 -12.78 4.02 15.77
C LEU A 142 -11.98 5.33 15.83
N PRO A 143 -12.44 6.48 15.32
CA PRO A 143 -11.66 7.71 15.40
C PRO A 143 -11.47 8.19 16.84
N GLN A 144 -12.50 8.09 17.68
CA GLN A 144 -12.41 8.41 19.09
C GLN A 144 -11.43 7.50 19.84
N LEU A 145 -11.49 6.18 19.58
CA LEU A 145 -10.56 5.22 20.16
C LEU A 145 -9.12 5.44 19.65
N ALA A 146 -8.99 5.78 18.36
CA ALA A 146 -7.72 6.08 17.73
C ALA A 146 -7.12 7.36 18.30
N CYS A 147 -7.93 8.37 18.65
CA CYS A 147 -7.47 9.59 19.30
C CYS A 147 -6.79 9.31 20.63
N LYS A 148 -7.41 8.47 21.48
CA LYS A 148 -6.80 8.03 22.74
C LYS A 148 -5.44 7.37 22.51
N ALA A 149 -5.38 6.43 21.56
CA ALA A 149 -4.15 5.72 21.23
C ALA A 149 -3.08 6.66 20.64
N TYR A 150 -3.50 7.56 19.76
CA TYR A 150 -2.64 8.51 19.07
C TYR A 150 -1.90 9.39 20.08
N ASN A 151 -2.62 9.98 21.03
CA ASN A 151 -2.03 10.84 22.06
C ASN A 151 -1.00 10.12 22.95
N MET A 152 -1.17 8.80 23.16
CA MET A 152 -0.23 8.00 23.95
C MET A 152 0.97 7.48 23.16
N SER A 153 0.81 7.23 21.85
CA SER A 153 1.86 6.57 21.05
C SER A 153 2.65 7.52 20.16
N PHE A 154 2.04 8.57 19.62
CA PHE A 154 2.67 9.57 18.75
C PHE A 154 3.40 10.64 19.59
N THR A 155 4.20 10.19 20.56
CA THR A 155 5.01 11.07 21.39
C THR A 155 6.28 11.49 20.65
N ILE A 156 6.81 12.67 20.99
CA ILE A 156 8.09 13.18 20.46
C ILE A 156 9.19 12.10 20.63
N LYS A 157 9.25 11.47 21.81
CA LYS A 157 10.22 10.41 22.11
C LYS A 157 10.13 9.23 21.14
N ASN A 158 8.92 8.71 20.89
CA ASN A 158 8.74 7.57 19.99
C ASN A 158 9.10 7.95 18.56
N VAL A 159 8.60 9.09 18.08
CA VAL A 159 8.86 9.57 16.72
C VAL A 159 10.36 9.80 16.49
N CYS A 160 11.03 10.58 17.34
CA CYS A 160 12.46 10.83 17.23
C CYS A 160 13.28 9.54 17.32
N SER A 161 12.90 8.61 18.21
CA SER A 161 13.55 7.30 18.28
C SER A 161 13.40 6.51 16.98
N GLY A 162 12.25 6.60 16.30
CA GLY A 162 12.04 6.00 14.99
C GLY A 162 13.02 6.53 13.95
N PHE A 163 13.12 7.85 13.82
CA PHE A 163 14.04 8.48 12.86
C PHE A 163 15.50 8.13 13.14
N SER A 164 15.89 8.10 14.42
CA SER A 164 17.25 7.74 14.83
C SER A 164 17.58 6.28 14.55
N LYS A 165 16.66 5.34 14.85
CA LYS A 165 16.84 3.91 14.58
C LYS A 165 16.89 3.58 13.09
N CYS A 166 16.17 4.33 12.25
CA CYS A 166 16.25 4.20 10.80
C CYS A 166 17.53 4.83 10.21
N GLY A 167 18.33 5.54 11.01
CA GLY A 167 19.51 6.30 10.54
C GLY A 167 19.15 7.49 9.65
N ILE A 168 17.89 7.94 9.65
CA ILE A 168 17.43 9.07 8.83
C ILE A 168 17.78 10.40 9.51
N TYR A 169 17.54 10.50 10.82
CA TYR A 169 17.86 11.69 11.59
C TYR A 169 18.19 11.35 13.06
N PRO A 170 19.40 11.66 13.56
CA PRO A 170 20.56 12.13 12.79
C PRO A 170 20.95 11.15 11.67
N LEU A 171 21.45 11.67 10.55
CA LEU A 171 21.81 10.84 9.40
C LEU A 171 22.97 9.91 9.77
N ASN A 172 22.72 8.60 9.77
CA ASN A 172 23.74 7.58 9.98
C ASN A 172 23.71 6.57 8.84
N ARG A 173 24.68 6.68 7.93
CA ARG A 173 24.81 5.81 6.76
C ARG A 173 25.31 4.39 7.11
N GLN A 174 25.81 4.19 8.33
CA GLN A 174 26.36 2.92 8.82
C GLN A 174 25.43 2.25 9.83
N ILE A 175 24.16 2.64 9.88
CA ILE A 175 23.19 2.09 10.83
C ILE A 175 22.88 0.60 10.58
N PHE A 176 23.04 0.14 9.33
CA PHE A 176 22.88 -1.26 8.93
C PHE A 176 24.25 -1.87 8.68
N GLY A 177 24.52 -3.01 9.32
CA GLY A 177 25.76 -3.75 9.16
C GLY A 177 25.66 -4.81 8.06
N GLU A 178 26.78 -5.47 7.73
CA GLU A 178 26.81 -6.55 6.73
C GLU A 178 25.77 -7.65 6.99
N SER A 179 25.48 -7.94 8.26
CA SER A 179 24.47 -8.94 8.62
C SER A 179 23.06 -8.61 8.12
N ASP A 180 22.70 -7.31 8.05
CA ASP A 180 21.39 -6.88 7.56
C ASP A 180 21.25 -7.07 6.03
N PHE A 181 22.36 -7.25 5.31
CA PHE A 181 22.40 -7.49 3.87
C PHE A 181 22.55 -8.98 3.50
N ILE A 182 22.59 -9.91 4.46
CA ILE A 182 22.75 -11.34 4.16
C ILE A 182 21.68 -11.84 3.17
N SER A 183 20.45 -11.33 3.25
CA SER A 183 19.37 -11.71 2.33
C SER A 183 19.61 -11.29 0.88
N SER A 184 20.45 -10.28 0.60
CA SER A 184 20.77 -9.85 -0.77
C SER A 184 21.81 -10.75 -1.46
N SER A 185 22.59 -11.52 -0.70
CA SER A 185 23.65 -12.40 -1.23
C SER A 185 23.16 -13.40 -2.29
N VAL A 186 21.88 -13.77 -2.28
CA VAL A 186 21.27 -14.67 -3.27
C VAL A 186 21.13 -13.99 -4.64
N SER A 187 20.94 -12.67 -4.64
CA SER A 187 20.75 -11.82 -5.83
C SER A 187 22.06 -11.21 -6.33
N ASP A 188 23.04 -11.01 -5.45
CA ASP A 188 24.36 -10.45 -5.77
C ASP A 188 25.29 -11.48 -6.44
N ARG A 189 24.80 -12.17 -7.48
CA ARG A 189 25.62 -13.10 -8.27
C ARG A 189 26.44 -12.32 -9.29
N PRO A 190 27.76 -12.53 -9.39
CA PRO A 190 28.54 -11.95 -10.46
C PRO A 190 27.97 -12.43 -11.81
N LEU A 191 27.75 -11.50 -12.73
CA LEU A 191 27.42 -11.84 -14.11
C LEU A 191 28.57 -12.70 -14.65
N LEU A 192 28.27 -13.93 -15.05
CA LEU A 192 29.25 -14.77 -15.73
C LEU A 192 29.62 -14.07 -17.04
N VAL A 193 30.80 -13.45 -17.06
CA VAL A 193 31.43 -13.04 -18.30
C VAL A 193 31.87 -14.33 -18.98
N GLU A 194 31.13 -14.76 -20.01
CA GLU A 194 31.61 -15.82 -20.91
C GLU A 194 32.93 -15.34 -21.52
N GLN A 195 34.05 -15.88 -21.03
CA GLN A 195 35.33 -15.68 -21.68
C GLN A 195 35.31 -16.46 -23.00
N PRO A 196 35.77 -15.86 -24.13
CA PRO A 196 35.79 -16.56 -25.40
C PRO A 196 36.71 -17.79 -25.32
N GLU A 197 36.18 -18.94 -25.71
CA GLU A 197 36.89 -20.22 -25.76
C GLU A 197 38.19 -20.09 -26.57
N ILE A 198 39.34 -20.12 -25.89
CA ILE A 198 40.62 -20.38 -26.55
C ILE A 198 40.67 -21.88 -26.83
N LYS A 199 40.39 -22.27 -28.08
CA LYS A 199 40.64 -23.63 -28.57
C LYS A 199 42.13 -23.87 -28.73
N GLN A 200 42.70 -24.82 -28.00
CA GLN A 200 43.98 -25.46 -28.33
C GLN A 200 44.00 -26.95 -27.93
N PRO A 201 44.84 -27.76 -28.60
CA PRO A 201 44.43 -29.05 -29.17
C PRO A 201 44.72 -30.27 -28.30
N ASP A 202 44.13 -31.38 -28.73
CA ASP A 202 44.31 -32.76 -28.24
C ASP A 202 45.71 -33.06 -27.70
N ASN A 203 45.79 -33.45 -26.43
CA ASN A 203 46.73 -34.50 -26.06
C ASN A 203 46.25 -35.29 -24.84
N GLN A 204 46.10 -36.59 -25.05
CA GLN A 204 45.71 -37.59 -24.08
C GLN A 204 46.83 -37.82 -23.08
N GLN A 205 46.57 -37.66 -21.77
CA GLN A 205 47.04 -38.59 -20.74
C GLN A 205 46.32 -38.38 -19.41
N SER A 206 45.81 -39.50 -18.92
CA SER A 206 44.91 -39.72 -17.79
C SER A 206 45.54 -39.42 -16.43
N TYR A 207 44.82 -38.69 -15.58
CA TYR A 207 44.91 -38.82 -14.13
C TYR A 207 43.50 -38.90 -13.54
N GLU A 208 43.11 -40.10 -13.11
CA GLU A 208 41.87 -40.35 -12.39
C GLU A 208 41.97 -39.80 -10.96
N ILE A 209 41.11 -38.82 -10.64
CA ILE A 209 40.68 -38.59 -9.26
C ILE A 209 39.16 -38.73 -9.24
N ASN A 210 38.73 -39.87 -8.74
CA ASN A 210 37.35 -40.30 -8.62
C ASN A 210 36.66 -39.50 -7.48
N LYS A 211 35.93 -38.43 -7.84
CA LYS A 211 34.86 -37.87 -7.00
C LYS A 211 33.60 -37.75 -7.86
N GLN A 212 32.81 -38.80 -7.89
CA GLN A 212 31.41 -38.74 -8.31
C GLN A 212 30.65 -37.82 -7.34
N VAL A 213 30.54 -36.53 -7.67
CA VAL A 213 29.55 -35.66 -7.05
C VAL A 213 28.20 -36.04 -7.67
N LYS A 214 27.47 -36.94 -7.02
CA LYS A 214 26.04 -37.14 -7.31
C LYS A 214 25.33 -35.82 -7.00
N ILE A 215 24.91 -35.11 -8.04
CA ILE A 215 23.97 -34.01 -7.91
C ILE A 215 22.63 -34.63 -7.48
N VAL A 216 22.32 -34.56 -6.19
CA VAL A 216 21.05 -35.04 -5.63
C VAL A 216 20.06 -33.89 -5.76
N SER A 217 18.95 -34.11 -6.48
CA SER A 217 17.86 -33.13 -6.54
C SER A 217 17.15 -33.06 -5.17
N PRO A 218 16.61 -31.91 -4.75
CA PRO A 218 15.84 -31.83 -3.49
C PRO A 218 14.71 -32.88 -3.38
N GLU A 219 14.15 -33.30 -4.53
CA GLU A 219 13.12 -34.35 -4.64
C GLU A 219 13.63 -35.75 -4.27
N SER A 220 14.93 -36.02 -4.36
CA SER A 220 15.52 -37.32 -4.00
C SER A 220 15.82 -37.46 -2.50
N ILE A 221 15.74 -36.37 -1.72
CA ILE A 221 15.90 -36.35 -0.26
C ILE A 221 14.53 -36.35 0.43
N HIS A 222 13.55 -35.64 -0.13
CA HIS A 222 12.17 -35.62 0.36
C HIS A 222 11.16 -35.74 -0.79
N PRO A 223 10.73 -36.97 -1.16
CA PRO A 223 9.68 -37.14 -2.14
C PRO A 223 8.37 -36.56 -1.60
N TYR A 224 7.76 -35.65 -2.37
CA TYR A 224 6.44 -35.12 -2.02
C TYR A 224 5.42 -36.26 -1.90
N PRO A 225 4.50 -36.19 -0.92
CA PRO A 225 3.40 -37.14 -0.84
C PRO A 225 2.59 -37.08 -2.14
N LYS A 226 2.57 -38.18 -2.90
CA LYS A 226 1.76 -38.28 -4.12
C LYS A 226 0.30 -38.12 -3.73
N ALA A 227 -0.37 -37.15 -4.33
CA ALA A 227 -1.80 -36.95 -4.13
C ALA A 227 -2.55 -38.26 -4.44
N PRO A 228 -3.54 -38.65 -3.64
CA PRO A 228 -4.36 -39.82 -3.94
C PRO A 228 -5.04 -39.66 -5.30
N PRO A 229 -5.33 -40.77 -6.01
CA PRO A 229 -6.06 -40.71 -7.26
C PRO A 229 -7.38 -39.96 -7.06
N ARG A 230 -7.64 -38.99 -7.93
CA ARG A 230 -8.85 -38.19 -7.90
C ARG A 230 -10.04 -39.14 -8.00
N LYS A 231 -10.94 -39.12 -7.01
CA LYS A 231 -12.23 -39.82 -7.14
C LYS A 231 -12.97 -39.22 -8.33
N ASP A 232 -13.23 -40.02 -9.36
CA ASP A 232 -14.13 -39.68 -10.45
C ASP A 232 -15.56 -39.59 -9.92
N SER A 233 -15.88 -38.49 -9.24
CA SER A 233 -17.27 -38.12 -9.06
C SER A 233 -17.81 -37.74 -10.43
N LYS A 234 -18.54 -38.65 -11.08
CA LYS A 234 -19.43 -38.36 -12.21
C LYS A 234 -20.56 -37.42 -11.75
N LYS A 235 -20.23 -36.19 -11.35
CA LYS A 235 -21.15 -35.05 -11.37
C LYS A 235 -20.74 -34.21 -12.55
N ARG A 236 -21.52 -34.28 -13.63
CA ARG A 236 -21.42 -33.39 -14.79
C ARG A 236 -21.35 -31.95 -14.29
N ARG A 237 -20.16 -31.36 -14.36
CA ARG A 237 -19.97 -29.92 -14.18
C ARG A 237 -20.59 -29.27 -15.41
N LYS A 238 -21.64 -28.45 -15.26
CA LYS A 238 -22.16 -27.65 -16.37
C LYS A 238 -21.01 -26.80 -16.90
N GLN A 239 -20.62 -26.99 -18.15
CA GLN A 239 -19.69 -26.10 -18.84
C GLN A 239 -20.36 -24.73 -18.93
N GLY A 240 -19.88 -23.77 -18.14
CA GLY A 240 -20.17 -22.36 -18.38
C GLY A 240 -19.51 -21.98 -19.70
N LYS A 241 -20.28 -21.36 -20.60
CA LYS A 241 -19.73 -20.77 -21.83
C LYS A 241 -18.85 -19.57 -21.41
N SER A 242 -17.54 -19.68 -21.58
CA SER A 242 -16.63 -18.55 -21.51
C SER A 242 -16.53 -17.91 -22.89
N THR A 243 -16.91 -16.64 -23.00
CA THR A 243 -16.74 -15.85 -24.23
C THR A 243 -15.59 -14.87 -24.03
N ILE A 244 -14.60 -14.90 -24.92
CA ILE A 244 -13.50 -13.93 -24.93
C ILE A 244 -14.06 -12.60 -25.46
N TYR A 245 -14.14 -11.58 -24.61
CA TYR A 245 -14.49 -10.23 -25.03
C TYR A 245 -13.29 -9.59 -25.74
N LYS A 246 -13.27 -9.62 -27.07
CA LYS A 246 -12.43 -8.70 -27.86
C LYS A 246 -13.13 -7.35 -27.90
N LYS A 247 -12.71 -6.43 -27.02
CA LYS A 247 -13.24 -5.07 -26.98
C LYS A 247 -12.64 -4.27 -28.14
N ASN A 248 -13.29 -4.30 -29.30
CA ASN A 248 -12.97 -3.39 -30.41
C ASN A 248 -13.44 -1.98 -30.03
N ILE A 249 -12.48 -1.07 -29.85
CA ILE A 249 -12.68 0.28 -29.30
C ILE A 249 -13.60 1.15 -30.18
N PHE A 250 -13.77 0.81 -31.47
CA PHE A 250 -14.52 1.62 -32.43
C PHE A 250 -16.05 1.47 -32.40
N GLU A 251 -16.62 0.39 -31.85
CA GLU A 251 -18.09 0.22 -31.81
C GLU A 251 -18.73 0.82 -30.54
N THR A 252 -17.98 0.88 -29.43
CA THR A 252 -18.45 1.48 -28.17
C THR A 252 -18.80 2.97 -28.34
N GLY A 253 -18.13 3.68 -29.25
CA GLY A 253 -18.41 5.09 -29.51
C GLY A 253 -19.82 5.34 -30.04
N LYS A 254 -20.30 4.51 -30.99
CA LYS A 254 -21.60 4.68 -31.65
C LYS A 254 -22.79 4.34 -30.75
N ILE A 255 -22.65 3.30 -29.91
CA ILE A 255 -23.70 2.88 -28.97
C ILE A 255 -23.90 3.93 -27.87
N THR A 256 -22.81 4.58 -27.43
CA THR A 256 -22.87 5.62 -26.40
C THR A 256 -23.55 6.89 -26.92
N THR A 257 -23.34 7.25 -28.20
CA THR A 257 -23.99 8.42 -28.83
C THR A 257 -25.48 8.19 -29.08
N GLN A 258 -25.89 6.99 -29.50
CA GLN A 258 -27.32 6.66 -29.67
C GLN A 258 -28.09 6.65 -28.34
N ASN A 259 -27.47 6.16 -27.26
CA ASN A 259 -28.09 6.16 -25.93
C ASN A 259 -28.16 7.56 -25.31
N LEU A 260 -27.22 8.46 -25.63
CA LEU A 260 -27.33 9.87 -25.25
C LEU A 260 -28.46 10.58 -25.99
N LYS A 261 -28.59 10.38 -27.31
CA LYS A 261 -29.70 10.96 -28.10
C LYS A 261 -31.07 10.54 -27.58
N ARG A 262 -31.28 9.23 -27.35
CA ARG A 262 -32.54 8.73 -26.77
C ARG A 262 -32.86 9.34 -25.40
N LYS A 263 -31.87 9.55 -24.54
CA LYS A 263 -32.08 10.18 -23.22
C LYS A 263 -32.44 11.66 -23.31
N ILE A 264 -31.96 12.37 -24.32
CA ILE A 264 -32.27 13.79 -24.56
C ILE A 264 -33.70 13.92 -25.12
N ASP A 265 -34.08 13.04 -26.06
CA ASP A 265 -35.42 13.05 -26.65
C ASP A 265 -36.52 12.68 -25.61
N LEU A 266 -36.23 11.73 -24.70
CA LEU A 266 -37.09 11.38 -23.57
C LEU A 266 -37.23 12.47 -22.50
N LYS A 267 -36.25 13.39 -22.40
CA LYS A 267 -36.34 14.55 -21.51
C LYS A 267 -37.17 15.68 -22.13
N ARG A 268 -37.01 15.94 -23.44
CA ARG A 268 -37.81 16.95 -24.15
C ARG A 268 -39.30 16.61 -24.20
N GLY A 269 -39.67 15.34 -24.32
CA GLY A 269 -41.09 14.93 -24.32
C GLY A 269 -41.80 15.10 -22.96
N LYS A 270 -41.06 15.05 -21.85
CA LYS A 270 -41.63 15.22 -20.50
C LYS A 270 -41.80 16.68 -20.08
N GLU A 271 -41.06 17.61 -20.68
CA GLU A 271 -41.21 19.05 -20.42
C GLU A 271 -42.40 19.65 -21.18
N THR A 272 -42.85 19.03 -22.27
CA THR A 272 -44.04 19.46 -23.03
C THR A 272 -45.37 18.98 -22.44
N GLU A 273 -45.42 17.90 -21.66
CA GLU A 273 -46.68 17.41 -21.05
C GLU A 273 -47.06 18.13 -19.74
N ILE A 274 -46.21 19.01 -19.20
CA ILE A 274 -46.45 19.72 -17.94
C ILE A 274 -47.15 21.09 -18.18
N PHE A 275 -47.30 21.53 -19.43
CA PHE A 275 -47.89 22.83 -19.77
C PHE A 275 -49.34 22.79 -20.27
N ASP A 276 -49.96 21.61 -20.45
CA ASP A 276 -51.32 21.46 -21.02
C ASP A 276 -52.33 20.80 -20.06
N ALA A 277 -52.20 20.98 -18.75
CA ALA A 277 -53.20 20.53 -17.77
C ALA A 277 -53.63 21.67 -16.84
N GLU A 278 -54.43 22.59 -17.39
CA GLU A 278 -55.42 23.41 -16.66
C GLU A 278 -56.80 22.76 -16.76
#